data_AF-A0AAW8U6P1-F1
#
_entry.id   AF-A0AAW8U6P1-F1
#
_cell.length_a   1.000
_cell.length_b   1.000
_cell.length_c   1.000
_cell.angle_alpha   90.00
_cell.angle_beta   90.00
_cell.angle_gamma   90.00
#
_symmetry.space_group_name_H-M   'P 1'
#
loop_
_entity.id
_entity.type
_entity.pdbx_description
1 polymer ?
#
loop_
_entity_poly.entity_id
_entity_poly.type
_entity_poly.pdbx_seq_one_letter_code
_entity_poly.pdbx_strand_id
1 'polypeptide(L)'
;MNKELRNIYLTHHHTYKLKENIRFELAYGNEKKYYSKIEKGKIRANILFEEVFKDSKIVQMIFIISQYSSKNKVDKFLYRNNFKVVDSFVTKSWDRYYDGETNILVIETEKSNLRVPKIIDGICYEDFYRNGKLRIKSPIIFYNKQDNLILNIYDDRGCDIWSDNLKRQKEIYNKYNSWILDYDREIITKFYESVI
;
A
#
# COMPACT_ATOMS: atom_id res chain seq x y z
N MET A 1 -2.96 8.69 19.59
CA MET A 1 -3.62 7.45 19.18
C MET A 1 -4.62 7.78 18.08
N ASN A 2 -4.31 7.41 16.83
CA ASN A 2 -5.19 7.63 15.69
C ASN A 2 -6.25 6.51 15.65
N LYS A 3 -7.31 6.67 16.46
CA LYS A 3 -8.38 5.67 16.62
C LYS A 3 -9.01 5.26 15.30
N GLU A 4 -9.13 6.21 14.37
CA GLU A 4 -9.68 6.03 13.03
C GLU A 4 -8.80 5.09 12.20
N LEU A 5 -7.50 5.38 12.08
CA LEU A 5 -6.56 4.51 11.36
C LEU A 5 -6.48 3.11 11.97
N ARG A 6 -6.45 3.00 13.31
CA ARG A 6 -6.45 1.69 13.97
C ARG A 6 -7.73 0.93 13.67
N ASN A 7 -8.89 1.59 13.73
CA ASN A 7 -10.16 0.96 13.41
C ASN A 7 -10.15 0.49 11.96
N ILE A 8 -9.81 1.37 11.01
CA ILE A 8 -9.66 1.07 9.58
C ILE A 8 -8.71 -0.11 9.37
N TYR A 9 -7.52 -0.11 9.98
CA TYR A 9 -6.56 -1.19 9.84
C TYR A 9 -7.12 -2.52 10.37
N LEU A 10 -7.76 -2.51 11.54
CA LEU A 10 -8.31 -3.73 12.15
C LEU A 10 -9.56 -4.27 11.43
N THR A 11 -10.26 -3.43 10.66
CA THR A 11 -11.52 -3.80 10.00
C THR A 11 -11.35 -3.99 8.48
N HIS A 12 -10.46 -3.25 7.85
CA HIS A 12 -10.36 -3.11 6.40
C HIS A 12 -8.97 -3.45 5.82
N HIS A 13 -7.99 -3.88 6.62
CA HIS A 13 -6.67 -4.25 6.08
C HIS A 13 -6.64 -5.64 5.41
N HIS A 14 -7.70 -6.45 5.54
CA HIS A 14 -7.87 -7.70 4.81
C HIS A 14 -8.23 -7.45 3.34
N THR A 15 -7.31 -6.83 2.61
CA THR A 15 -7.63 -6.15 1.36
C THR A 15 -8.14 -7.09 0.26
N TYR A 16 -7.73 -8.36 0.26
CA TYR A 16 -8.25 -9.36 -0.69
C TYR A 16 -9.74 -9.71 -0.51
N LYS A 17 -10.36 -9.46 0.66
CA LYS A 17 -11.73 -9.93 0.97
C LYS A 17 -12.79 -8.83 1.06
N LEU A 18 -12.42 -7.56 0.90
CA LEU A 18 -13.37 -6.46 1.03
C LEU A 18 -13.99 -6.17 -0.34
N LYS A 19 -15.31 -6.26 -0.42
CA LYS A 19 -16.09 -5.99 -1.64
C LYS A 19 -15.89 -4.56 -2.19
N GLU A 20 -15.39 -3.66 -1.36
CA GLU A 20 -15.24 -2.23 -1.67
C GLU A 20 -13.82 -1.86 -2.13
N ASN A 21 -12.88 -2.81 -2.09
CA ASN A 21 -11.52 -2.54 -2.54
C ASN A 21 -11.43 -2.53 -4.06
N ILE A 22 -10.61 -1.62 -4.57
CA ILE A 22 -10.21 -1.65 -5.97
C ILE A 22 -8.86 -2.34 -6.05
N ARG A 23 -8.88 -3.56 -6.62
CA ARG A 23 -7.66 -4.30 -6.94
C ARG A 23 -7.18 -3.96 -8.35
N PHE A 24 -5.98 -3.44 -8.44
CA PHE A 24 -5.34 -3.07 -9.70
C PHE A 24 -4.26 -4.08 -10.09
N GLU A 25 -4.23 -4.44 -11.37
CA GLU A 25 -3.10 -5.08 -12.02
C GLU A 25 -1.99 -4.04 -12.25
N LEU A 26 -0.79 -4.31 -11.74
CA LEU A 26 0.38 -3.48 -11.96
C LEU A 26 1.19 -3.98 -13.16
N ALA A 27 1.50 -5.27 -13.21
CA ALA A 27 2.24 -5.88 -14.32
C ALA A 27 1.30 -6.23 -15.49
N TYR A 28 1.19 -5.34 -16.47
CA TYR A 28 0.26 -5.49 -17.59
C TYR A 28 0.90 -5.84 -18.94
N GLY A 29 0.07 -6.44 -19.81
CA GLY A 29 0.39 -6.75 -21.19
C GLY A 29 1.22 -8.02 -21.39
N ASN A 30 1.60 -8.29 -22.65
CA ASN A 30 2.14 -9.58 -23.08
C ASN A 30 3.68 -9.65 -23.05
N GLU A 31 4.33 -8.86 -22.20
CA GLU A 31 5.80 -8.87 -22.12
C GLU A 31 6.32 -10.24 -21.72
N LYS A 32 7.21 -10.82 -22.53
CA LYS A 32 7.84 -12.11 -22.21
C LYS A 32 8.98 -11.97 -21.20
N LYS A 33 9.61 -10.78 -21.15
CA LYS A 33 10.75 -10.52 -20.28
C LYS A 33 10.27 -10.10 -18.89
N TYR A 34 10.64 -10.90 -17.90
CA TYR A 34 10.22 -10.72 -16.53
C TYR A 34 10.57 -9.32 -15.96
N TYR A 35 11.80 -8.83 -16.16
CA TYR A 35 12.18 -7.48 -15.72
C TYR A 35 11.39 -6.35 -16.39
N SER A 36 10.94 -6.53 -17.64
CA SER A 36 10.09 -5.55 -18.32
C SER A 36 8.71 -5.46 -17.66
N LYS A 37 8.18 -6.56 -17.12
CA LYS A 37 6.93 -6.55 -16.34
C LYS A 37 7.09 -5.76 -15.03
N ILE A 38 8.19 -5.96 -14.30
CA ILE A 38 8.48 -5.20 -13.08
C ILE A 38 8.51 -3.70 -13.36
N GLU A 39 9.21 -3.27 -14.42
CA GLU A 39 9.30 -1.85 -14.74
C GLU A 39 7.92 -1.25 -15.10
N LYS A 40 7.04 -1.99 -15.79
CA LYS A 40 5.64 -1.58 -16.01
C LYS A 40 4.84 -1.50 -14.70
N GLY A 41 5.01 -2.49 -13.83
CA GLY A 41 4.36 -2.53 -12.51
C GLY A 41 4.73 -1.32 -11.66
N LYS A 42 6.01 -0.98 -11.62
CA LYS A 42 6.51 0.22 -10.95
C LYS A 42 5.90 1.50 -11.50
N ILE A 43 5.71 1.62 -12.82
CA ILE A 43 5.10 2.81 -13.43
C ILE A 43 3.66 2.96 -12.94
N ARG A 44 2.83 1.92 -13.03
CA ARG A 44 1.44 1.98 -12.54
C ARG A 44 1.39 2.25 -11.03
N ALA A 45 2.25 1.61 -10.25
CA ALA A 45 2.33 1.82 -8.80
C ALA A 45 2.66 3.28 -8.43
N ASN A 46 3.61 3.91 -9.14
CA ASN A 46 3.92 5.34 -8.93
C ASN A 46 2.75 6.24 -9.31
N ILE A 47 2.06 5.95 -10.42
CA ILE A 47 0.88 6.74 -10.83
C ILE A 47 -0.23 6.65 -9.78
N LEU A 48 -0.52 5.45 -9.28
CA LEU A 48 -1.54 5.24 -8.25
C LEU A 48 -1.15 5.89 -6.92
N PHE A 49 0.13 5.84 -6.54
CA PHE A 49 0.62 6.58 -5.38
C PHE A 49 0.40 8.09 -5.54
N GLU A 50 0.82 8.68 -6.65
CA GLU A 50 0.64 10.12 -6.86
C GLU A 50 -0.82 10.51 -6.94
N GLU A 51 -1.69 9.65 -7.48
CA GLU A 51 -3.14 9.88 -7.43
C GLU A 51 -3.66 9.87 -5.99
N VAL A 52 -3.33 8.84 -5.21
CA VAL A 52 -3.79 8.69 -3.82
C VAL A 52 -3.34 9.88 -2.97
N PHE A 53 -2.17 10.45 -3.24
CA PHE A 53 -1.59 11.57 -2.50
C PHE A 53 -1.53 12.88 -3.32
N LYS A 54 -2.44 13.07 -4.30
CA LYS A 54 -2.38 14.23 -5.21
C LYS A 54 -2.50 15.57 -4.46
N ASP A 55 -3.38 15.61 -3.45
CA ASP A 55 -3.70 16.82 -2.67
C ASP A 55 -3.12 16.77 -1.26
N SER A 56 -2.37 15.71 -0.91
CA SER A 56 -1.79 15.54 0.42
C SER A 56 -0.28 15.76 0.41
N LYS A 57 0.18 16.61 1.33
CA LYS A 57 1.61 16.79 1.63
C LYS A 57 2.14 15.75 2.62
N ILE A 58 1.25 15.08 3.34
CA ILE A 58 1.61 14.16 4.43
C ILE A 58 1.31 12.72 4.02
N VAL A 59 2.25 11.83 4.32
CA VAL A 59 2.12 10.40 4.10
C VAL A 59 2.27 9.70 5.44
N GLN A 60 1.28 8.88 5.79
CA GLN A 60 1.43 7.91 6.87
C GLN A 60 1.81 6.55 6.26
N MET A 61 2.83 5.91 6.81
CA MET A 61 3.28 4.57 6.44
C MET A 61 3.05 3.64 7.63
N ILE A 62 2.33 2.56 7.38
CA ILE A 62 2.04 1.52 8.35
C ILE A 62 2.98 0.35 8.09
N PHE A 63 3.76 -0.01 9.10
CA PHE A 63 4.70 -1.13 9.06
C PHE A 63 4.18 -2.26 9.93
N ILE A 64 4.20 -3.47 9.37
CA ILE A 64 3.96 -4.70 10.11
C ILE A 64 5.32 -5.23 10.57
N ILE A 65 5.61 -5.05 11.84
CA ILE A 65 6.89 -5.38 12.45
C ILE A 65 6.76 -6.74 13.14
N SER A 66 7.42 -7.74 12.55
CA SER A 66 7.55 -9.05 13.18
C SER A 66 8.18 -8.94 14.57
N GLN A 67 7.70 -9.75 15.51
CA GLN A 67 8.33 -9.92 16.83
C GLN A 67 9.82 -10.31 16.76
N TYR A 68 10.25 -10.90 15.64
CA TYR A 68 11.63 -11.33 15.39
C TYR A 68 12.50 -10.28 14.69
N SER A 69 11.92 -9.14 14.31
CA SER A 69 12.68 -8.08 13.65
C SER A 69 13.56 -7.33 14.65
N SER A 70 14.79 -6.97 14.24
CA SER A 70 15.72 -6.27 15.13
C SER A 70 15.24 -4.83 15.37
N LYS A 71 14.64 -4.57 16.55
CA LYS A 71 14.18 -3.23 16.99
C LYS A 71 15.17 -2.10 16.63
N ASN A 72 16.46 -2.34 16.88
CA ASN A 72 17.55 -1.40 16.63
C ASN A 72 17.66 -0.83 15.20
N LYS A 73 17.21 -1.55 14.15
CA LYS A 73 17.28 -1.05 12.76
C LYS A 73 16.09 -0.15 12.42
N VAL A 74 14.91 -0.50 12.92
CA VAL A 74 13.70 0.33 12.79
C VAL A 74 13.90 1.62 13.57
N ASP A 75 14.39 1.53 14.81
CA ASP A 75 14.67 2.68 15.66
C ASP A 75 15.64 3.67 14.97
N LYS A 76 16.75 3.19 14.39
CA LYS A 76 17.69 4.04 13.63
C LYS A 76 17.09 4.71 12.39
N PHE A 77 16.14 4.06 11.72
CA PHE A 77 15.40 4.66 10.61
C PHE A 77 14.44 5.75 11.10
N LEU A 78 13.81 5.53 12.26
CA LEU A 78 12.88 6.45 12.92
C LEU A 78 13.54 7.69 13.51
N TYR A 79 14.79 7.60 13.98
CA TYR A 79 15.53 8.74 14.57
C TYR A 79 15.99 9.81 13.57
N ARG A 80 15.48 9.79 12.33
CA ARG A 80 15.69 10.88 11.37
C ARG A 80 14.65 11.97 11.65
N ASN A 81 15.09 13.23 11.75
CA ASN A 81 14.25 14.41 12.06
C ASN A 81 12.99 14.58 11.18
N ASN A 82 12.92 13.87 10.06
CA ASN A 82 11.84 13.97 9.09
C ASN A 82 10.75 12.89 9.26
N PHE A 83 10.89 11.97 10.22
CA PHE A 83 9.92 10.90 10.47
C PHE A 83 9.39 10.99 11.89
N LYS A 84 8.07 10.90 12.05
CA LYS A 84 7.40 10.96 13.34
C LYS A 84 6.61 9.69 13.58
N VAL A 85 6.86 9.00 14.69
CA VAL A 85 5.97 7.92 15.13
C VAL A 85 4.66 8.53 15.63
N VAL A 86 3.54 8.17 15.00
CA VAL A 86 2.21 8.72 15.34
C VAL A 86 1.27 7.68 15.97
N ASP A 87 1.57 6.39 15.79
CA ASP A 87 0.89 5.30 16.50
C ASP A 87 1.77 4.05 16.59
N SER A 88 1.50 3.21 17.59
CA SER A 88 2.12 1.90 17.75
C SER A 88 1.22 1.01 18.58
N PHE A 89 0.87 -0.17 18.07
CA PHE A 89 -0.01 -1.11 18.78
C PHE A 89 0.23 -2.56 18.37
N VAL A 90 -0.19 -3.48 19.23
CA VAL A 90 -0.16 -4.92 18.98
C VAL A 90 -1.52 -5.39 18.50
N THR A 91 -1.53 -6.32 17.54
CA THR A 91 -2.75 -7.00 17.08
C THR A 91 -2.45 -8.46 16.75
N LYS A 92 -3.48 -9.30 16.61
CA LYS A 92 -3.31 -10.66 16.08
C LYS A 92 -2.77 -10.57 14.66
N SER A 93 -1.83 -11.45 14.32
CA SER A 93 -1.40 -11.58 12.95
C SER A 93 -2.57 -11.99 12.05
N TRP A 94 -2.57 -11.41 10.86
CA TRP A 94 -3.54 -11.67 9.81
C TRP A 94 -2.97 -12.49 8.66
N ASP A 95 -1.65 -12.66 8.66
CA ASP A 95 -0.91 -13.40 7.64
C ASP A 95 -0.47 -14.74 8.23
N ARG A 96 -0.63 -15.82 7.46
CA ARG A 96 -0.19 -17.17 7.83
C ARG A 96 1.32 -17.24 8.09
N TYR A 97 2.08 -16.24 7.66
CA TYR A 97 3.52 -16.11 7.93
C TYR A 97 3.88 -15.63 9.33
N TYR A 98 2.97 -14.99 10.09
CA TYR A 98 3.23 -14.65 11.49
C TYR A 98 2.23 -15.39 12.38
N ASP A 99 2.68 -16.38 13.15
CA ASP A 99 1.88 -16.99 14.20
C ASP A 99 1.85 -16.07 15.43
N GLY A 100 0.66 -15.82 15.97
CA GLY A 100 0.47 -15.05 17.22
C GLY A 100 0.19 -13.56 17.02
N GLU A 101 0.99 -12.71 17.66
CA GLU A 101 0.79 -11.25 17.70
C GLU A 101 1.82 -10.53 16.82
N THR A 102 1.39 -9.45 16.16
CA THR A 102 2.27 -8.59 15.36
C THR A 102 2.23 -7.15 15.87
N ASN A 103 3.36 -6.45 15.76
CA ASN A 103 3.47 -5.05 16.12
C ASN A 103 3.20 -4.18 14.89
N ILE A 104 2.26 -3.25 15.03
CA ILE A 104 1.96 -2.25 14.02
C ILE A 104 2.63 -0.95 14.43
N LEU A 105 3.40 -0.37 13.53
CA LEU A 105 4.01 0.94 13.71
C LEU A 105 3.53 1.88 12.62
N VAL A 106 3.05 3.06 13.01
CA VAL A 106 2.62 4.11 12.07
C VAL A 106 3.60 5.27 12.14
N ILE A 107 4.23 5.55 11.01
CA ILE A 107 5.15 6.66 10.83
C ILE A 107 4.50 7.71 9.93
N GLU A 108 4.60 8.97 10.29
CA GLU A 108 4.19 10.11 9.50
C GLU A 108 5.40 10.90 9.00
N THR A 109 5.34 11.38 7.77
CA THR A 109 6.33 12.29 7.18
C THR A 109 5.71 13.12 6.06
N GLU A 110 6.39 14.18 5.64
CA GLU A 110 6.06 14.84 4.37
C GLU A 110 6.40 13.97 3.17
N LYS A 111 5.56 14.02 2.13
CA LYS A 111 5.78 13.34 0.84
C LYS A 111 7.15 13.68 0.24
N SER A 112 7.60 14.93 0.42
CA SER A 112 8.90 15.46 -0.02
C SER A 112 10.11 14.75 0.60
N ASN A 113 9.96 14.17 1.80
CA ASN A 113 11.02 13.43 2.48
C ASN A 113 11.17 11.99 1.97
N LEU A 114 10.19 11.50 1.21
CA LEU A 114 10.17 10.15 0.69
C LEU A 114 10.78 10.10 -0.71
N ARG A 115 11.70 9.17 -0.91
CA ARG A 115 12.11 8.74 -2.25
C ARG A 115 11.11 7.69 -2.76
N VAL A 116 9.87 8.10 -2.99
CA VAL A 116 8.76 7.20 -3.36
C VAL A 116 9.12 6.23 -4.49
N PRO A 117 9.75 6.68 -5.61
CA PRO A 117 10.14 5.76 -6.67
C PRO A 117 11.13 4.68 -6.22
N LYS A 118 11.98 4.97 -5.22
CA LYS A 118 12.93 3.99 -4.64
C LYS A 118 12.25 3.02 -3.69
N ILE A 119 11.23 3.47 -2.96
CA ILE A 119 10.43 2.58 -2.09
C ILE A 119 9.64 1.60 -2.97
N ILE A 120 8.95 2.11 -4.00
CA ILE A 120 8.22 1.28 -4.95
C ILE A 120 9.15 0.33 -5.73
N ASP A 121 10.34 0.80 -6.16
CA ASP A 121 11.37 -0.09 -6.73
C ASP A 121 11.76 -1.20 -5.73
N GLY A 122 11.88 -0.88 -4.43
CA GLY A 122 12.18 -1.88 -3.41
C GLY A 122 11.08 -2.94 -3.23
N ILE A 123 9.81 -2.53 -3.25
CA ILE A 123 8.64 -3.41 -3.11
C ILE A 123 8.50 -4.31 -4.35
N CYS A 124 8.53 -3.75 -5.56
CA CYS A 124 8.36 -4.54 -6.78
C CYS A 124 9.53 -5.49 -7.08
N TYR A 125 10.68 -5.34 -6.41
CA TYR A 125 11.80 -6.29 -6.49
C TYR A 125 11.85 -7.25 -5.29
N GLU A 126 10.82 -7.30 -4.43
CA GLU A 126 10.78 -8.13 -3.22
C GLU A 126 11.27 -9.56 -3.48
N ASP A 127 10.74 -10.23 -4.50
CA ASP A 127 11.06 -11.62 -4.86
C ASP A 127 12.24 -11.76 -5.83
N PHE A 128 12.81 -10.66 -6.31
CA PHE A 128 13.74 -10.67 -7.43
C PHE A 128 15.10 -10.11 -7.04
N TYR A 129 16.07 -11.03 -6.93
CA TYR A 129 17.45 -10.61 -6.75
C TYR A 129 18.00 -9.97 -8.03
N ARG A 130 18.51 -8.74 -7.90
CA ARG A 130 19.25 -8.04 -8.95
C ARG A 130 20.31 -7.17 -8.28
N ASN A 131 21.55 -7.26 -8.74
CA ASN A 131 22.64 -6.49 -8.15
C ASN A 131 22.33 -4.98 -8.17
N GLY A 132 22.56 -4.31 -7.06
CA GLY A 132 22.26 -2.88 -6.87
C GLY A 132 20.79 -2.51 -6.66
N LYS A 133 19.86 -3.49 -6.60
CA LYS A 133 18.45 -3.24 -6.28
C LYS A 133 18.15 -3.47 -4.80
N LEU A 134 17.43 -2.51 -4.21
CA LEU A 134 16.84 -2.69 -2.88
C LEU A 134 15.73 -3.73 -2.98
N ARG A 135 15.56 -4.54 -1.93
CA ARG A 135 14.43 -5.45 -1.77
C ARG A 135 13.76 -5.16 -0.44
N ILE A 136 12.50 -4.74 -0.49
CA ILE A 136 11.67 -4.49 0.69
C ILE A 136 10.76 -5.70 0.81
N LYS A 137 10.99 -6.52 1.84
CA LYS A 137 10.23 -7.75 2.10
C LYS A 137 9.14 -7.62 3.17
N SER A 138 9.00 -6.42 3.70
CA SER A 138 8.04 -6.15 4.75
C SER A 138 6.92 -5.33 4.12
N PRO A 139 5.64 -5.71 4.34
CA PRO A 139 4.53 -4.92 3.85
C PRO A 139 4.63 -3.48 4.34
N ILE A 140 4.48 -2.54 3.41
CA ILE A 140 4.37 -1.10 3.69
C ILE A 140 3.03 -0.65 3.13
N ILE A 141 2.17 -0.17 4.01
CA ILE A 141 0.86 0.37 3.62
C ILE A 141 0.94 1.87 3.71
N PHE A 142 0.52 2.55 2.65
CA PHE A 142 0.46 4.00 2.63
C PHE A 142 -0.95 4.45 2.94
N TYR A 143 -1.08 5.42 3.84
CA TYR A 143 -2.35 6.00 4.24
C TYR A 143 -2.33 7.51 4.04
N ASN A 144 -3.28 7.98 3.22
CA ASN A 144 -3.62 9.38 3.10
C ASN A 144 -4.75 9.69 4.08
N LYS A 145 -4.40 10.35 5.18
CA LYS A 145 -5.35 10.76 6.21
C LYS A 145 -6.32 11.85 5.74
N GLN A 146 -5.96 12.69 4.77
CA GLN A 146 -6.82 13.77 4.30
C GLN A 146 -8.05 13.25 3.56
N ASP A 147 -7.86 12.21 2.76
CA ASP A 147 -8.92 11.61 1.96
C ASP A 147 -9.36 10.23 2.46
N ASN A 148 -8.84 9.79 3.60
CA ASN A 148 -9.00 8.43 4.13
C ASN A 148 -8.76 7.32 3.10
N LEU A 149 -7.69 7.45 2.32
CA LEU A 149 -7.30 6.43 1.33
C LEU A 149 -6.17 5.56 1.86
N ILE A 150 -6.31 4.26 1.67
CA ILE A 150 -5.26 3.27 1.86
C ILE A 150 -4.77 2.81 0.49
N LEU A 151 -3.46 2.72 0.34
CA LEU A 151 -2.78 2.08 -0.79
C LEU A 151 -1.85 0.99 -0.24
N ASN A 152 -2.09 -0.24 -0.67
CA ASN A 152 -1.25 -1.39 -0.36
C ASN A 152 -0.66 -1.96 -1.67
N ILE A 153 0.64 -1.79 -1.87
CA ILE A 153 1.36 -2.35 -3.01
C ILE A 153 1.95 -3.68 -2.57
N TYR A 154 1.49 -4.78 -3.18
CA TYR A 154 1.89 -6.13 -2.79
C TYR A 154 3.30 -6.45 -3.27
N ASP A 155 3.51 -6.26 -4.57
CA ASP A 155 4.72 -6.64 -5.31
C ASP A 155 4.66 -5.98 -6.71
N ASP A 156 5.34 -6.54 -7.70
CA ASP A 156 5.29 -6.08 -9.08
C ASP A 156 3.95 -6.32 -9.80
N ARG A 157 3.09 -7.20 -9.27
CA ARG A 157 1.90 -7.74 -9.93
C ARG A 157 0.64 -6.96 -9.60
N GLY A 158 0.48 -6.47 -8.37
CA GLY A 158 -0.78 -5.85 -7.96
C GLY A 158 -0.70 -4.92 -6.76
N CYS A 159 -1.74 -4.11 -6.60
CA CYS A 159 -2.00 -3.30 -5.42
C CYS A 159 -3.50 -3.11 -5.19
N ASP A 160 -3.85 -2.76 -3.97
CA ASP A 160 -5.22 -2.43 -3.59
C ASP A 160 -5.35 -0.99 -3.09
N ILE A 161 -6.48 -0.37 -3.44
CA ILE A 161 -6.91 0.92 -2.91
C ILE A 161 -8.25 0.78 -2.20
N TRP A 162 -8.31 1.24 -0.96
CA TRP A 162 -9.52 1.30 -0.13
C TRP A 162 -9.76 2.72 0.39
N SER A 163 -11.03 3.09 0.59
CA SER A 163 -11.40 4.29 1.33
C SER A 163 -12.79 4.18 1.95
N ASP A 164 -13.02 4.87 3.07
CA ASP A 164 -14.38 5.19 3.52
C ASP A 164 -14.93 6.47 2.84
N ASN A 165 -14.07 7.24 2.16
CA ASN A 165 -14.45 8.32 1.27
C ASN A 165 -14.75 7.78 -0.13
N LEU A 166 -15.96 7.22 -0.28
CA LEU A 166 -16.41 6.60 -1.54
C LEU A 166 -16.34 7.54 -2.73
N LYS A 167 -16.53 8.86 -2.52
CA LYS A 167 -16.39 9.85 -3.60
C LYS A 167 -14.97 9.84 -4.16
N ARG A 168 -13.96 9.95 -3.29
CA ARG A 168 -12.55 9.95 -3.72
C ARG A 168 -12.16 8.60 -4.33
N GLN A 169 -12.61 7.49 -3.73
CA GLN A 169 -12.33 6.16 -4.27
C GLN A 169 -12.96 5.96 -5.67
N LYS A 170 -14.20 6.43 -5.87
CA LYS A 170 -14.91 6.40 -7.15
C LYS A 170 -14.22 7.23 -8.23
N GLU A 171 -13.60 8.37 -7.88
CA GLU A 171 -12.77 9.14 -8.83
C GLU A 171 -11.57 8.31 -9.34
N ILE A 172 -10.89 7.58 -8.45
CA ILE A 172 -9.78 6.69 -8.81
C ILE A 172 -10.29 5.54 -9.68
N TYR A 173 -11.41 4.90 -9.29
CA TYR A 173 -12.07 3.88 -10.10
C TYR A 173 -12.36 4.39 -11.52
N ASN A 174 -13.06 5.52 -11.66
CA ASN A 174 -13.43 6.07 -12.97
C ASN A 174 -12.22 6.32 -13.86
N LYS A 175 -11.10 6.77 -13.29
CA LYS A 175 -9.87 7.10 -14.04
C LYS A 175 -9.06 5.87 -14.43
N TYR A 176 -9.02 4.84 -13.58
CA TYR A 176 -8.11 3.69 -13.75
C TYR A 176 -8.83 2.34 -13.86
N ASN A 177 -10.16 2.31 -14.04
CA ASN A 177 -10.91 1.05 -14.09
C ASN A 177 -10.34 0.03 -15.09
N SER A 178 -9.76 0.49 -16.21
CA SER A 178 -9.15 -0.39 -17.21
C SER A 178 -8.00 -1.24 -16.67
N TRP A 179 -7.39 -0.84 -15.54
CA TRP A 179 -6.28 -1.54 -14.89
C TRP A 179 -6.75 -2.57 -13.86
N ILE A 180 -8.05 -2.67 -13.60
CA ILE A 180 -8.62 -3.70 -12.72
C ILE A 180 -8.57 -5.06 -13.43
N LEU A 181 -8.29 -6.13 -12.70
CA LEU A 181 -8.29 -7.48 -13.25
C LEU A 181 -9.70 -7.89 -13.68
N ASP A 182 -9.82 -8.56 -14.84
CA ASP A 182 -11.13 -8.85 -15.43
C ASP A 182 -12.03 -9.70 -14.52
N TYR A 183 -11.46 -10.58 -13.69
CA TYR A 183 -12.23 -11.38 -12.74
C TYR A 183 -12.85 -10.54 -11.60
N ASP A 184 -12.26 -9.39 -11.24
CA ASP A 184 -12.79 -8.47 -10.22
C ASP A 184 -13.69 -7.38 -10.84
N ARG A 185 -13.47 -7.06 -12.12
CA ARG A 185 -14.05 -5.90 -12.80
C ARG A 185 -15.57 -5.85 -12.71
N GLU A 186 -16.26 -6.97 -12.93
CA GLU A 186 -17.73 -7.03 -12.90
C GLU A 186 -18.28 -6.69 -11.52
N ILE A 187 -17.71 -7.27 -10.47
CA ILE A 187 -18.15 -7.06 -9.08
C ILE A 187 -17.92 -5.61 -8.66
N ILE A 188 -16.73 -5.07 -8.95
CA ILE A 188 -16.39 -3.69 -8.61
C ILE A 188 -17.25 -2.69 -9.39
N THR A 189 -17.54 -2.97 -10.66
CA THR A 189 -18.40 -2.10 -11.48
C THR A 189 -19.81 -2.05 -10.92
N LYS A 190 -20.41 -3.20 -10.59
CA LYS A 190 -21.74 -3.26 -9.94
C LYS A 190 -21.77 -2.50 -8.62
N PHE A 191 -20.70 -2.57 -7.83
CA PHE A 191 -20.60 -1.79 -6.60
C PHE A 191 -20.68 -0.27 -6.88
N TYR A 192 -19.85 0.26 -7.78
CA TYR A 192 -19.84 1.70 -8.07
C TYR A 192 -21.06 2.21 -8.85
N GLU A 193 -21.77 1.33 -9.56
CA GLU A 193 -23.10 1.62 -10.13
C GLU A 193 -24.18 1.74 -9.03
N SER A 194 -24.06 0.97 -7.94
CA SER A 194 -25.02 1.00 -6.83
C SER A 194 -24.81 2.16 -5.84
N VAL A 195 -23.59 2.71 -5.80
CA VAL A 195 -23.25 3.88 -4.97
C VAL A 195 -23.56 5.15 -5.76
N ILE A 196 -24.76 5.71 -5.55
CA ILE A 196 -25.23 7.00 -6.10
C ILE A 196 -24.70 8.15 -5.25
#